data_AF-D7VTZ7-F1
#
_entry.id   AF-D7VTZ7-F1
#
_cell.length_a   1.000
_cell.length_b   1.000
_cell.length_c   1.000
_cell.angle_alpha   90.00
_cell.angle_beta   90.00
_cell.angle_gamma   90.00
#
_symmetry.space_group_name_H-M   'P 1'
#
loop_
_entity.id
_entity.type
_entity.pdbx_description
1 polymer ?
#
loop_
_entity_poly.entity_id
_entity_poly.type
_entity_poly.pdbx_seq_one_letter_code
_entity_poly.pdbx_strand_id
1 'polypeptide(L)'
;MDFIMENKNRKQNKGGRKPKVNPKMNRYVFRLTDEENAKFLSLFDQSRMDNKARFIVSLLFGKEMKSVKIDKGTVDFYMRLTSFHSQFRSIGVNYNQIVKLLNANFSEKKALAYLYKLEKQTIEMIAIFKKVVELTEEFEMKYMKKY
;
A
#
# COMPACT_ATOMS: atom_id res chain seq x y z
N MET A 1 11.45 73.26 2.94
CA MET A 1 11.79 72.04 3.68
C MET A 1 10.86 70.93 3.20
N ASP A 2 10.83 70.63 1.89
CA ASP A 2 11.85 69.86 1.13
C ASP A 2 11.91 68.42 1.66
N PHE A 3 11.72 67.34 0.90
CA PHE A 3 12.15 67.09 -0.47
C PHE A 3 11.24 66.02 -1.11
N ILE A 4 10.68 66.32 -2.28
CA ILE A 4 10.16 65.33 -3.22
C ILE A 4 11.38 64.73 -3.92
N MET A 5 11.59 63.42 -3.81
CA MET A 5 12.53 62.68 -4.68
C MET A 5 11.73 61.91 -5.73
N GLU A 6 11.33 62.65 -6.76
CA GLU A 6 10.87 62.12 -8.04
C GLU A 6 12.07 61.50 -8.76
N ASN A 7 12.22 60.18 -8.70
CA ASN A 7 13.25 59.50 -9.49
C ASN A 7 12.71 59.16 -10.89
N LYS A 8 12.79 60.15 -11.78
CA LYS A 8 12.55 60.02 -13.22
C LYS A 8 13.62 59.15 -13.88
N ASN A 9 13.13 58.12 -14.57
CA ASN A 9 13.65 57.53 -15.81
C ASN A 9 15.09 56.97 -15.84
N ARG A 10 15.17 55.64 -15.95
CA ARG A 10 15.93 55.02 -17.05
C ARG A 10 15.09 53.88 -17.65
N LYS A 11 14.38 54.17 -18.75
CA LYS A 11 13.81 53.14 -19.63
C LYS A 11 14.98 52.36 -20.24
N GLN A 12 15.44 51.32 -19.54
CA GLN A 12 16.33 50.33 -20.14
C GLN A 12 15.58 49.65 -21.28
N ASN A 13 16.23 49.57 -22.43
CA ASN A 13 15.72 48.93 -23.63
C ASN A 13 15.10 47.57 -23.27
N LYS A 14 13.79 47.41 -23.49
CA LYS A 14 13.09 46.12 -23.31
C LYS A 14 13.43 45.16 -24.45
N GLY A 15 14.72 44.91 -24.65
CA GLY A 15 15.22 43.81 -25.47
C GLY A 15 15.30 42.56 -24.58
N GLY A 16 14.47 41.56 -24.87
CA GLY A 16 14.50 40.29 -24.14
C GLY A 16 13.15 39.60 -24.09
N ARG A 17 13.19 38.29 -23.86
CA ARG A 17 11.97 37.50 -23.62
C ARG A 17 11.26 38.03 -22.38
N LYS A 18 9.96 38.27 -22.47
CA LYS A 18 9.13 38.64 -21.32
C LYS A 18 9.36 37.63 -20.16
N PRO A 19 9.60 38.10 -18.92
CA PRO A 19 9.77 37.22 -17.78
C PRO A 19 8.56 36.29 -17.60
N LYS A 20 8.81 35.05 -17.15
CA LYS A 20 7.73 34.13 -16.79
C LYS A 20 7.05 34.63 -15.51
N VAL A 21 5.74 34.42 -15.41
CA VAL A 21 4.94 34.80 -14.22
C VAL A 21 5.46 34.12 -12.94
N ASN A 22 5.85 32.84 -13.03
CA ASN A 22 6.43 32.08 -11.92
C ASN A 22 7.80 31.49 -12.31
N PRO A 23 8.91 32.21 -12.08
CA PRO A 23 10.25 31.69 -12.35
C PRO A 23 10.65 30.61 -11.33
N LYS A 24 11.37 29.58 -11.78
CA LYS A 24 11.96 28.56 -10.90
C LYS A 24 13.22 29.13 -10.26
N MET A 25 13.11 29.63 -9.02
CA MET A 25 14.21 30.30 -8.31
C MET A 25 15.06 29.35 -7.46
N ASN A 26 14.50 28.24 -7.01
CA ASN A 26 15.19 27.30 -6.11
C ASN A 26 15.92 26.21 -6.91
N ARG A 27 17.20 26.00 -6.59
CA ARG A 27 18.04 24.97 -7.20
C ARG A 27 18.60 24.04 -6.13
N TYR A 28 18.36 22.74 -6.32
CA TYR A 28 18.94 21.68 -5.51
C TYR A 28 19.88 20.84 -6.39
N VAL A 29 21.07 20.53 -5.88
CA VAL A 29 22.08 19.72 -6.58
C VAL A 29 22.21 18.42 -5.83
N PHE A 30 22.11 17.29 -6.53
CA PHE A 30 22.41 15.97 -6.01
C PHE A 30 23.61 15.42 -6.76
N ARG A 31 24.42 14.62 -6.06
CA ARG A 31 25.57 13.90 -6.63
C ARG A 31 25.17 12.44 -6.74
N LEU A 32 25.54 11.81 -7.85
CA LEU A 32 25.31 10.39 -8.09
C LEU A 32 26.65 9.68 -8.14
N THR A 33 26.69 8.44 -7.67
CA THR A 33 27.78 7.52 -8.00
C THR A 33 27.69 7.10 -9.48
N ASP A 34 28.73 6.46 -10.01
CA ASP A 34 28.73 5.99 -11.41
C ASP A 34 27.61 4.99 -11.68
N GLU A 35 27.35 4.07 -10.74
CA GLU A 35 26.25 3.09 -10.83
C GLU A 35 24.88 3.77 -10.81
N GLU A 36 24.67 4.74 -9.92
CA GLU A 36 23.43 5.50 -9.83
C GLU A 36 23.19 6.34 -11.09
N ASN A 37 24.24 6.92 -11.67
CA ASN A 37 24.18 7.69 -12.90
C ASN A 37 23.84 6.80 -14.11
N ALA A 38 24.43 5.61 -14.22
CA ALA A 38 24.08 4.66 -15.28
C ALA A 38 22.59 4.27 -15.23
N LYS A 39 22.07 4.01 -14.02
CA LYS A 39 20.64 3.72 -13.81
C LYS A 39 19.76 4.93 -14.14
N PHE A 40 20.18 6.13 -13.75
CA PHE A 40 19.46 7.37 -14.07
C PHE A 40 19.34 7.58 -15.58
N LEU A 41 20.42 7.41 -16.34
CA LEU A 41 20.42 7.58 -17.80
C LEU A 41 19.50 6.58 -18.49
N SER A 42 19.55 5.30 -18.08
CA SER A 42 18.65 4.27 -18.61
C SER A 42 17.16 4.64 -18.42
N LEU A 43 16.79 5.12 -17.24
CA LEU A 43 15.41 5.56 -16.96
C LEU A 43 15.03 6.82 -17.74
N PHE A 44 15.97 7.76 -17.91
CA PHE A 44 15.77 8.97 -18.69
C PHE A 44 15.51 8.64 -20.16
N ASP A 45 16.30 7.76 -20.76
CA ASP A 45 16.16 7.36 -22.17
C ASP A 45 14.79 6.68 -22.43
N GLN A 46 14.34 5.84 -21.50
CA GLN A 46 13.01 5.22 -21.55
C GLN A 46 11.88 6.25 -21.47
N SER A 47 12.07 7.35 -20.75
CA SER A 47 11.04 8.38 -20.56
C SER A 47 10.76 9.22 -21.81
N ARG A 48 11.67 9.20 -22.81
CA ARG A 48 11.63 10.03 -24.03
C ARG A 48 11.51 11.54 -23.77
N MET A 49 11.88 12.00 -22.57
CA MET A 49 11.85 13.42 -22.23
C MET A 49 13.04 14.16 -22.81
N ASP A 50 12.84 15.44 -23.08
CA ASP A 50 13.85 16.35 -23.66
C ASP A 50 14.88 16.83 -22.65
N ASN A 51 14.54 16.82 -21.35
CA ASN A 51 15.36 17.45 -20.32
C ASN A 51 15.42 16.61 -19.04
N LYS A 52 16.64 16.26 -18.61
CA LYS A 52 16.94 15.52 -17.38
C LYS A 52 16.31 16.14 -16.12
N ALA A 53 16.38 17.46 -15.97
CA ALA A 53 15.78 18.15 -14.83
C ALA A 53 14.25 18.08 -14.85
N ARG A 54 13.65 18.14 -16.05
CA ARG A 54 12.19 17.97 -16.20
C ARG A 54 11.77 16.55 -15.83
N PHE A 55 12.54 15.56 -16.26
CA PHE A 55 12.35 14.16 -15.89
C PHE A 55 12.40 13.93 -14.37
N ILE A 56 13.38 14.51 -13.68
CA ILE A 56 13.49 14.41 -12.22
C ILE A 56 12.31 15.08 -11.52
N VAL A 57 11.91 16.27 -11.96
CA VAL A 57 10.74 16.98 -11.41
C VAL A 57 9.46 16.16 -11.64
N SER A 58 9.29 15.56 -12.83
CA SER A 58 8.14 14.67 -13.07
C SER A 58 8.21 13.39 -12.25
N LEU A 59 9.39 12.89 -11.88
CA LEU A 59 9.49 11.74 -11.00
C LEU A 59 9.16 12.12 -9.54
N LEU A 60 9.65 13.27 -9.07
CA LEU A 60 9.43 13.78 -7.72
C LEU A 60 7.97 14.19 -7.47
N PHE A 61 7.30 14.76 -8.46
CA PHE A 61 5.95 15.33 -8.31
C PHE A 61 4.89 14.66 -9.20
N GLY A 62 5.28 13.78 -10.12
CA GLY A 62 4.36 13.07 -11.02
C GLY A 62 4.12 11.61 -10.62
N LYS A 63 5.02 10.99 -9.85
CA LYS A 63 4.58 9.90 -8.99
C LYS A 63 3.84 10.55 -7.83
N GLU A 64 2.61 10.11 -7.56
CA GLU A 64 2.10 10.20 -6.20
C GLU A 64 3.24 9.68 -5.33
N MET A 65 3.81 10.54 -4.50
CA MET A 65 4.63 10.09 -3.39
C MET A 65 3.65 9.33 -2.51
N LYS A 66 3.41 8.06 -2.87
CA LYS A 66 2.99 7.05 -1.94
C LYS A 66 4.15 6.98 -0.97
N SER A 67 4.18 7.91 -0.02
CA SER A 67 4.60 7.57 1.32
C SER A 67 3.62 6.49 1.72
N VAL A 68 3.87 5.26 1.26
CA VAL A 68 3.34 4.11 1.92
C VAL A 68 4.08 4.20 3.25
N LYS A 69 3.47 4.90 4.21
CA LYS A 69 3.57 4.50 5.60
C LYS A 69 3.03 3.08 5.54
N ILE A 70 3.89 2.13 5.18
CA ILE A 70 3.60 0.72 5.27
C ILE A 70 3.47 0.55 6.76
N ASP A 71 2.24 0.69 7.24
CA ASP A 71 1.91 0.25 8.56
C ASP A 71 2.16 -1.26 8.54
N LYS A 72 3.34 -1.65 9.05
CA LYS A 72 3.76 -3.05 9.11
C LYS A 72 2.67 -3.88 9.80
N GLY A 73 1.93 -3.29 10.74
CA GLY A 73 0.78 -3.91 11.39
C GLY A 73 -0.31 -4.32 10.39
N THR A 74 -0.67 -3.45 9.45
CA THR A 74 -1.70 -3.74 8.44
C THR A 74 -1.26 -4.86 7.47
N VAL A 75 0.00 -4.85 7.02
CA VAL A 75 0.51 -5.91 6.13
C VAL A 75 0.59 -7.26 6.86
N ASP A 76 1.12 -7.28 8.08
CA ASP A 76 1.20 -8.49 8.90
C ASP A 76 -0.20 -9.03 9.24
N PHE A 77 -1.17 -8.15 9.48
CA PHE A 77 -2.56 -8.51 9.69
C PHE A 77 -3.14 -9.23 8.47
N TYR A 78 -3.01 -8.65 7.26
CA TYR A 78 -3.51 -9.31 6.04
C TYR A 78 -2.79 -10.63 5.75
N MET A 79 -1.48 -10.73 6.01
CA MET A 79 -0.76 -12.01 5.86
C MET A 79 -1.27 -13.07 6.85
N ARG A 80 -1.50 -12.70 8.12
CA ARG A 80 -2.04 -13.62 9.13
C ARG A 80 -3.46 -14.05 8.80
N LEU A 81 -4.31 -13.12 8.34
CA LEU A 81 -5.67 -13.42 7.92
C LEU A 81 -5.71 -14.38 6.71
N THR A 82 -4.81 -14.16 5.73
CA THR A 82 -4.69 -15.04 4.56
C THR A 82 -4.23 -16.44 4.95
N SER A 83 -3.23 -16.54 5.85
CA SER A 83 -2.76 -17.82 6.39
C SER A 83 -3.86 -18.55 7.16
N PHE A 84 -4.60 -17.84 8.01
CA PHE A 84 -5.73 -18.37 8.75
C PHE A 84 -6.82 -18.93 7.82
N HIS A 85 -7.15 -18.23 6.73
CA HIS A 85 -8.10 -18.72 5.72
C HIS A 85 -7.64 -20.02 5.04
N SER A 86 -6.35 -20.16 4.74
CA SER A 86 -5.78 -21.40 4.18
C SER A 86 -5.88 -22.59 5.14
N GLN A 87 -5.59 -22.35 6.43
CA GLN A 87 -5.75 -23.35 7.47
C GLN A 87 -7.21 -23.82 7.59
N PHE A 88 -8.17 -22.90 7.52
CA PHE A 88 -9.59 -23.22 7.57
C PHE A 88 -10.03 -24.12 6.40
N ARG A 89 -9.61 -23.80 5.18
CA ARG A 89 -9.91 -24.62 4.00
C ARG A 89 -9.36 -26.04 4.17
N SER A 90 -8.17 -26.17 4.74
CA SER A 90 -7.53 -27.47 5.02
C SER A 90 -8.32 -28.28 6.05
N ILE A 91 -8.84 -27.63 7.11
CA ILE A 91 -9.74 -28.27 8.09
C ILE A 91 -11.00 -28.81 7.40
N GLY A 92 -11.62 -28.04 6.51
CA GLY A 92 -12.81 -28.47 5.77
C GLY A 92 -12.57 -29.71 4.89
N VAL A 93 -11.39 -29.79 4.24
CA VAL A 93 -10.99 -30.99 3.48
C VAL A 93 -10.81 -32.19 4.41
N ASN A 94 -10.10 -32.01 5.52
CA ASN A 94 -9.89 -33.07 6.51
C ASN A 94 -11.21 -33.56 7.12
N TYR A 95 -12.16 -32.66 7.35
CA TYR A 95 -13.50 -33.01 7.83
C TYR A 95 -14.18 -33.99 6.88
N ASN A 96 -14.24 -33.66 5.59
CA ASN A 96 -14.86 -34.52 4.58
C ASN A 96 -14.16 -35.90 4.50
N GLN A 97 -12.83 -35.92 4.63
CA GLN A 97 -12.06 -37.16 4.63
C GLN A 97 -12.40 -38.04 5.85
N ILE A 98 -12.45 -37.45 7.05
CA ILE A 98 -12.77 -38.18 8.28
C ILE A 98 -14.18 -38.77 8.20
N VAL A 99 -15.18 -38.00 7.74
CA VAL A 99 -16.56 -38.50 7.59
C VAL A 99 -16.61 -39.70 6.64
N LYS A 100 -15.91 -39.64 5.50
CA LYS A 100 -15.81 -40.75 4.56
C LYS A 100 -15.14 -41.98 5.19
N LEU A 101 -14.03 -41.79 5.90
CA LEU A 101 -13.31 -42.87 6.56
C LEU A 101 -14.14 -43.52 7.68
N LEU A 102 -14.88 -42.72 8.45
CA LEU A 102 -15.76 -43.21 9.51
C LEU A 102 -16.86 -44.10 8.94
N ASN A 103 -17.53 -43.65 7.87
CA ASN A 103 -18.59 -44.42 7.23
C ASN A 103 -18.09 -45.68 6.53
N ALA A 104 -16.84 -45.70 6.04
CA ALA A 104 -16.28 -46.85 5.35
C ALA A 104 -15.73 -47.94 6.29
N ASN A 105 -15.20 -47.56 7.46
CA ASN A 105 -14.39 -48.47 8.30
C ASN A 105 -15.03 -48.82 9.65
N PHE A 106 -16.07 -48.12 10.08
CA PHE A 106 -16.72 -48.36 11.37
C PHE A 106 -18.18 -48.77 11.21
N SER A 107 -18.69 -49.52 12.18
CA SER A 107 -20.13 -49.74 12.30
C SER A 107 -20.85 -48.43 12.56
N GLU A 108 -22.08 -48.31 12.07
CA GLU A 108 -22.89 -47.09 12.12
C GLU A 108 -22.93 -46.47 13.53
N LYS A 109 -23.12 -47.30 14.57
CA LYS A 109 -23.12 -46.85 15.97
C LYS A 109 -21.79 -46.20 16.41
N LYS A 110 -20.64 -46.72 15.96
CA LYS A 110 -19.32 -46.15 16.26
C LYS A 110 -19.06 -44.90 15.43
N ALA A 111 -19.40 -44.91 14.14
CA ALA A 111 -19.28 -43.74 13.27
C ALA A 111 -20.07 -42.55 13.82
N LEU A 112 -21.33 -42.76 14.21
CA LEU A 112 -22.17 -41.74 14.85
C LEU A 112 -21.55 -41.18 16.13
N ALA A 113 -20.99 -42.03 17.00
CA ALA A 113 -20.33 -41.58 18.23
C ALA A 113 -19.12 -40.66 17.96
N TYR A 114 -18.35 -40.92 16.90
CA TYR A 114 -17.27 -40.03 16.48
C TYR A 114 -17.78 -38.75 15.81
N LEU A 115 -18.84 -38.84 15.00
CA LEU A 115 -19.48 -37.67 14.38
C LEU A 115 -20.00 -36.68 15.41
N TYR A 116 -20.63 -37.15 16.50
CA TYR A 116 -21.08 -36.26 17.59
C TYR A 116 -19.92 -35.51 18.26
N LYS A 117 -18.76 -36.16 18.43
CA LYS A 117 -17.57 -35.48 18.96
C LYS A 117 -17.05 -34.41 17.98
N LEU A 118 -17.05 -34.74 16.69
CA LEU A 118 -16.61 -33.83 15.63
C LEU A 118 -17.55 -32.62 15.50
N GLU A 119 -18.85 -32.83 15.63
CA GLU A 119 -19.86 -31.77 15.67
C GLU A 119 -19.60 -30.80 16.83
N LYS A 120 -19.33 -31.32 18.04
CA LYS A 120 -19.00 -30.47 19.20
C LYS A 120 -17.79 -29.58 18.94
N GLN A 121 -16.71 -30.13 18.38
CA GLN A 121 -15.52 -29.35 18.02
C GLN A 121 -15.82 -28.32 16.93
N THR A 122 -16.72 -28.64 15.99
CA THR A 122 -17.15 -27.73 14.92
C THR A 122 -17.91 -26.53 15.51
N ILE A 123 -18.75 -26.75 16.52
CA ILE A 123 -19.45 -25.67 17.23
C ILE A 123 -18.46 -24.73 17.93
N GLU A 124 -17.46 -25.28 18.63
CA GLU A 124 -16.40 -24.48 19.28
C GLU A 124 -15.62 -23.64 18.26
N MET A 125 -15.29 -24.24 17.11
CA MET A 125 -14.63 -23.53 16.01
C MET A 125 -15.48 -22.38 15.46
N ILE A 126 -16.79 -22.58 15.27
CA ILE A 126 -17.72 -21.54 14.81
C ILE A 126 -17.77 -20.38 15.82
N ALA A 127 -17.74 -20.66 17.13
CA ALA A 127 -17.72 -19.61 18.14
C ALA A 127 -16.45 -18.75 18.08
N ILE A 128 -15.29 -19.38 17.89
CA ILE A 128 -14.02 -18.66 17.67
C ILE A 128 -14.11 -17.80 16.40
N PHE A 129 -14.66 -18.34 15.32
CA PHE A 129 -14.78 -17.62 14.05
C PHE A 129 -15.64 -16.36 14.18
N LYS A 130 -16.80 -16.46 14.84
CA LYS A 130 -17.66 -15.29 15.12
C LYS A 130 -16.89 -14.20 15.87
N LYS A 131 -16.09 -14.59 16.87
CA LYS A 131 -15.27 -13.65 17.63
C LYS A 131 -14.17 -12.99 16.78
N VAL A 132 -13.56 -13.73 15.86
CA VAL A 132 -12.59 -13.17 14.91
C VAL A 132 -13.26 -12.15 13.98
N VAL A 133 -14.47 -12.44 13.48
CA VAL A 133 -15.25 -11.51 12.66
C VAL A 133 -15.57 -10.23 13.44
N GLU A 134 -16.11 -10.35 14.65
CA GLU A 134 -16.41 -9.21 15.54
C GLU A 134 -15.17 -8.33 15.78
N LEU A 135 -14.03 -8.94 16.11
CA LEU A 135 -12.78 -8.20 16.33
C LEU A 135 -12.29 -7.49 15.05
N THR A 136 -12.53 -8.09 13.88
CA THR A 136 -12.15 -7.52 12.59
C THR A 136 -13.05 -6.32 12.25
N GLU A 137 -14.36 -6.43 12.46
CA GLU A 137 -15.32 -5.34 12.27
C GLU A 137 -15.05 -4.17 13.23
N GLU A 138 -14.75 -4.46 14.50
CA GLU A 138 -14.35 -3.45 15.48
C GLU A 138 -13.08 -2.70 15.05
N PHE A 139 -12.08 -3.44 14.54
CA PHE A 139 -10.85 -2.85 14.04
C PHE A 139 -11.12 -1.94 12.83
N GLU A 140 -11.91 -2.40 11.86
CA GLU A 140 -12.28 -1.61 10.68
C GLU A 140 -13.02 -0.31 11.07
N MET A 141 -13.98 -0.39 11.99
CA MET A 141 -14.68 0.80 12.50
C MET A 141 -13.76 1.78 13.21
N LYS A 142 -12.84 1.30 14.05
CA LYS A 142 -11.94 2.14 14.85
C LYS A 142 -10.83 2.80 14.02
N TYR A 143 -10.31 2.12 13.00
CA TYR A 143 -9.08 2.53 12.32
C TYR A 143 -9.20 2.82 10.83
N MET A 144 -10.20 2.26 10.12
CA MET A 144 -10.32 2.43 8.66
C MET A 144 -11.40 3.44 8.23
N LYS A 145 -12.47 3.65 9.01
CA LYS A 145 -13.51 4.64 8.68
C LYS A 145 -13.10 6.12 8.86
N LYS A 146 -11.83 6.40 9.14
CA LYS A 146 -11.32 7.77 9.41
C LYS A 146 -10.59 8.41 8.21
N TYR A 147 -10.62 7.77 7.05
CA TYR A 147 -10.05 8.28 5.79
C TYR A 147 -11.08 8.25 4.66
#